data_AF-A0A6M3JKK6-F1
#
_entry.id   AF-A0A6M3JKK6-F1
#
_cell.length_a   1.000
_cell.length_b   1.000
_cell.length_c   1.000
_cell.angle_alpha   90.00
_cell.angle_beta   90.00
_cell.angle_gamma   90.00
#
_symmetry.space_group_name_H-M   'P 1'
#
loop_
_entity.id
_entity.type
_entity.pdbx_description
1 polymer ?
#
loop_
_entity_poly.entity_id
_entity_poly.type
_entity_poly.pdbx_seq_one_letter_code
_entity_poly.pdbx_strand_id
1 'polypeptide(L)'
;MKPITECELVNHGIEHSQYFQGCGVAFTRFTHIVTGIGDTPAEAIDDCLEQIAQAGFDTEGMEKRILEQEGWEVLPTTPDRQALYGSIDEIYYHVSIRWN
;
A
#
# COMPACT_ATOMS: atom_id res chain seq x y z
N MET A 1 2.68 19.96 6.09
CA MET A 1 2.84 18.86 5.12
C MET A 1 2.18 19.27 3.81
N LYS A 2 2.56 18.70 2.67
CA LYS A 2 1.95 19.02 1.36
C LYS A 2 0.61 18.28 1.23
N PRO A 3 -0.50 18.94 0.84
CA PRO A 3 -1.78 18.27 0.72
C PRO A 3 -1.77 17.26 -0.44
N ILE A 4 -2.49 16.15 -0.27
CA ILE A 4 -2.71 15.14 -1.32
C ILE A 4 -4.14 15.25 -1.83
N THR A 5 -4.28 15.53 -3.11
CA THR A 5 -5.60 15.77 -3.74
C THR A 5 -6.24 14.51 -4.31
N GLU A 6 -5.42 13.59 -4.80
CA GLU A 6 -5.86 12.30 -5.32
C GLU A 6 -4.89 11.20 -4.91
N CYS A 7 -5.42 10.00 -4.69
CA CYS A 7 -4.62 8.80 -4.50
C CYS A 7 -5.27 7.59 -5.14
N GLU A 8 -4.46 6.58 -5.44
CA GLU A 8 -4.87 5.27 -5.92
C GLU A 8 -4.13 4.20 -5.12
N LEU A 9 -4.87 3.26 -4.53
CA LEU A 9 -4.32 2.00 -4.03
C LEU A 9 -4.14 1.02 -5.21
N VAL A 10 -2.96 0.42 -5.30
CA VAL A 10 -2.66 -0.69 -6.21
C VAL A 10 -2.34 -1.91 -5.36
N ASN A 11 -3.21 -2.92 -5.43
CA ASN A 11 -3.04 -4.17 -4.71
C ASN A 11 -2.26 -5.19 -5.56
N HIS A 12 -1.09 -5.63 -5.07
CA HIS A 12 -0.27 -6.65 -5.73
C HIS A 12 -0.44 -8.04 -5.13
N GLY A 13 -1.07 -8.14 -3.96
CA GLY A 13 -1.24 -9.39 -3.23
C GLY A 13 0.05 -9.88 -2.56
N ILE A 14 0.10 -11.17 -2.28
CA ILE A 14 1.25 -11.82 -1.64
C ILE A 14 2.25 -12.26 -2.70
N GLU A 15 3.49 -11.82 -2.58
CA GLU A 15 4.57 -12.16 -3.50
C GLU A 15 5.91 -12.26 -2.75
N HIS A 16 6.85 -13.00 -3.31
CA HIS A 16 8.22 -13.06 -2.85
C HIS A 16 8.99 -11.78 -3.24
N SER A 17 9.70 -11.17 -2.30
CA SER A 17 10.41 -9.88 -2.50
C SER A 17 11.34 -9.89 -3.71
N GLN A 18 12.00 -11.02 -4.00
CA GLN A 18 12.89 -11.17 -5.17
C GLN A 18 12.16 -11.20 -6.52
N TYR A 19 10.86 -11.51 -6.54
CA TYR A 19 10.05 -11.59 -7.75
C TYR A 19 9.15 -10.37 -7.94
N PHE A 20 8.95 -9.57 -6.90
CA PHE A 20 8.21 -8.32 -6.99
C PHE A 20 8.90 -7.34 -7.95
N GLN A 21 8.23 -7.07 -9.09
CA GLN A 21 8.78 -6.25 -10.17
C GLN A 21 8.76 -4.74 -9.87
N GLY A 22 8.19 -4.34 -8.73
CA GLY A 22 7.96 -2.95 -8.41
C GLY A 22 6.68 -2.40 -9.02
N CYS A 23 6.36 -1.19 -8.61
CA CYS A 23 5.26 -0.41 -9.15
C CYS A 23 5.78 0.99 -9.46
N GLY A 24 5.37 1.55 -10.60
CA GLY A 24 5.79 2.88 -11.05
C GLY A 24 4.61 3.79 -11.37
N VAL A 25 4.92 5.04 -11.70
CA VAL A 25 3.95 6.05 -12.13
C VAL A 25 3.98 6.31 -13.64
N ALA A 26 4.86 5.64 -14.39
CA ALA A 26 4.96 5.81 -15.84
C ALA A 26 3.61 5.51 -16.52
N PHE A 27 3.20 6.39 -17.44
CA PHE A 27 1.90 6.32 -18.13
C PHE A 27 0.66 6.39 -17.21
N THR A 28 0.83 6.86 -15.97
CA THR A 28 -0.29 7.22 -15.08
C THR A 28 -0.38 8.73 -14.94
N ARG A 29 -1.45 9.23 -14.30
CA ARG A 29 -1.58 10.66 -13.96
C ARG A 29 -0.82 11.06 -12.70
N PHE A 30 -0.32 10.10 -11.93
CA PHE A 30 0.32 10.34 -10.63
C PHE A 30 1.79 10.71 -10.79
N THR A 31 2.33 11.42 -9.81
CA THR A 31 3.73 11.87 -9.78
C THR A 31 4.52 11.23 -8.64
N HIS A 32 3.82 10.72 -7.64
CA HIS A 32 4.41 10.09 -6.48
C HIS A 32 3.91 8.65 -6.32
N ILE A 33 4.78 7.81 -5.76
CA ILE A 33 4.48 6.42 -5.43
C ILE A 33 5.34 5.95 -4.26
N VAL A 34 4.75 5.11 -3.42
CA VAL A 34 5.45 4.26 -2.45
C VAL A 34 4.96 2.83 -2.60
N THR A 35 5.77 1.88 -2.17
CA THR A 35 5.34 0.50 -2.00
C THR A 35 5.55 0.13 -0.55
N GLY A 36 4.49 -0.39 0.07
CA GLY A 36 4.51 -0.88 1.42
C GLY A 36 4.41 -2.40 1.45
N ILE A 37 4.97 -2.97 2.51
CA ILE A 37 4.97 -4.42 2.75
C ILE A 37 4.41 -4.72 4.15
N GLY A 38 3.74 -5.86 4.28
CA GLY A 38 3.20 -6.30 5.57
C GLY A 38 2.84 -7.77 5.58
N ASP A 39 2.49 -8.29 6.76
CA ASP A 39 1.95 -9.63 6.91
C ASP A 39 0.49 -9.69 6.45
N THR A 40 -0.21 -8.54 6.50
CA THR A 40 -1.59 -8.34 6.06
C THR A 40 -1.72 -7.12 5.13
N PRO A 41 -2.83 -6.98 4.37
CA PRO A 41 -3.05 -5.77 3.56
C PRO A 41 -3.08 -4.49 4.39
N ALA A 42 -3.68 -4.53 5.58
CA ALA A 42 -3.75 -3.39 6.50
C ALA A 42 -2.34 -2.90 6.89
N GLU A 43 -1.45 -3.81 7.29
CA GLU A 43 -0.06 -3.45 7.63
C GLU A 43 0.71 -2.88 6.44
N ALA A 44 0.51 -3.45 5.24
CA ALA A 44 1.17 -2.96 4.03
C ALA A 44 0.67 -1.55 3.63
N ILE A 45 -0.61 -1.24 3.90
CA ILE A 45 -1.19 0.10 3.69
C ILE A 45 -0.64 1.08 4.74
N ASP A 46 -0.56 0.68 6.00
CA ASP A 46 0.01 1.50 7.07
C ASP A 46 1.47 1.87 6.78
N ASP A 47 2.28 0.91 6.33
CA ASP A 47 3.66 1.15 5.89
C ASP A 47 3.72 2.20 4.75
N CYS A 48 2.81 2.13 3.77
CA CYS A 48 2.73 3.17 2.75
C CYS A 48 2.42 4.56 3.34
N LEU A 49 1.45 4.65 4.26
CA LEU A 49 1.05 5.92 4.87
C LEU A 49 2.19 6.51 5.70
N GLU A 50 2.94 5.69 6.44
CA GLU A 50 4.13 6.13 7.15
C GLU A 50 5.20 6.68 6.21
N GLN A 51 5.50 5.99 5.10
CA GLN A 51 6.47 6.45 4.10
C GLN A 51 6.03 7.78 3.45
N ILE A 52 4.75 7.95 3.14
CA ILE A 52 4.19 9.19 2.58
C ILE A 52 4.34 10.35 3.58
N ALA A 53 4.04 10.11 4.85
CA ALA A 53 4.20 11.10 5.92
C ALA A 53 5.67 11.50 6.09
N GLN A 54 6.59 10.53 6.07
CA GLN A 54 8.05 10.77 6.13
C GLN A 54 8.55 11.56 4.91
N ALA A 55 7.93 11.41 3.74
CA ALA A 55 8.20 12.21 2.55
C ALA A 55 7.63 13.66 2.64
N GLY A 56 6.96 14.00 3.75
CA GLY A 56 6.47 15.36 4.05
C GLY A 56 5.08 15.69 3.49
N PHE A 57 4.32 14.67 3.09
CA PHE A 57 2.95 14.82 2.57
C PHE A 57 1.92 14.54 3.65
N ASP A 58 0.78 15.22 3.54
CA ASP A 58 -0.33 15.12 4.47
C ASP A 58 -1.15 13.87 4.16
N THR A 59 -1.14 12.93 5.09
CA THR A 59 -1.85 11.66 4.98
C THR A 59 -3.24 11.67 5.63
N GLU A 60 -3.66 12.82 6.18
CA GLU A 60 -4.97 12.93 6.82
C GLU A 60 -6.10 12.56 5.84
N GLY A 61 -6.93 11.59 6.25
CA GLY A 61 -8.06 11.10 5.46
C GLY A 61 -7.69 10.17 4.30
N MET A 62 -6.41 9.87 4.05
CA MET A 62 -6.01 8.94 2.98
C MET A 62 -6.60 7.55 3.18
N GLU A 63 -6.52 7.00 4.38
CA GLU A 63 -7.11 5.71 4.73
C GLU A 63 -8.59 5.66 4.38
N LYS A 64 -9.35 6.70 4.76
CA LYS A 64 -10.78 6.79 4.43
C LYS A 64 -11.03 6.79 2.93
N ARG A 65 -10.22 7.50 2.13
CA ARG A 65 -10.35 7.48 0.66
C ARG A 65 -10.03 6.11 0.07
N ILE A 66 -9.06 5.40 0.63
CA ILE A 66 -8.71 4.03 0.22
C ILE A 66 -9.87 3.09 0.54
N LEU A 67 -10.45 3.17 1.73
CA LEU A 67 -11.64 2.42 2.12
C LEU A 67 -12.81 2.68 1.15
N GLU A 68 -13.07 3.95 0.83
CA GLU A 68 -14.11 4.33 -0.13
C GLU A 68 -13.83 3.82 -1.56
N GLN A 69 -12.56 3.87 -2.02
CA GLN A 69 -12.13 3.37 -3.32
C GLN A 69 -12.40 1.87 -3.47
N GLU A 70 -12.02 1.09 -2.46
CA GLU A 70 -12.10 -0.36 -2.48
C GLU A 70 -13.45 -0.92 -2.00
N GLY A 71 -14.33 -0.06 -1.48
CA GLY A 71 -15.62 -0.45 -0.92
C GLY A 71 -15.48 -1.20 0.41
N TRP A 72 -14.46 -0.87 1.20
CA TRP A 72 -14.19 -1.48 2.50
C TRP A 72 -14.75 -0.62 3.64
N GLU A 73 -15.27 -1.27 4.68
CA GLU A 73 -15.65 -0.59 5.92
C GLU A 73 -14.44 -0.40 6.86
N VAL A 74 -13.48 -1.32 6.79
CA VAL A 74 -12.25 -1.37 7.59
C VAL A 74 -11.11 -1.95 6.75
N LEU A 75 -9.86 -1.61 7.08
CA LEU A 75 -8.71 -2.16 6.36
C LEU A 75 -8.66 -3.69 6.50
N PRO A 76 -8.49 -4.44 5.40
CA PRO A 76 -8.51 -5.88 5.46
C PRO A 76 -7.24 -6.41 6.14
N THR A 77 -7.44 -7.21 7.18
CA THR A 77 -6.37 -7.97 7.84
C THR A 77 -6.16 -9.35 7.23
N THR A 78 -6.89 -9.66 6.15
CA THR A 78 -6.77 -10.92 5.41
C THR A 78 -6.58 -10.64 3.91
N PRO A 79 -5.82 -11.48 3.19
CA PRO A 79 -5.11 -12.66 3.68
C PRO A 79 -3.95 -12.28 4.62
N ASP A 80 -3.75 -13.10 5.64
CA ASP A 80 -2.57 -13.06 6.50
C ASP A 80 -1.55 -14.04 5.94
N ARG A 81 -0.38 -13.54 5.54
CA ARG A 81 0.67 -14.37 4.94
C ARG A 81 1.16 -15.43 5.91
N GLN A 82 1.22 -15.12 7.21
CA GLN A 82 1.76 -16.04 8.22
C GLN A 82 0.81 -17.22 8.38
N ALA A 83 -0.50 -16.99 8.31
CA ALA A 83 -1.51 -18.05 8.33
C ALA A 83 -1.48 -18.93 7.06
N LEU A 84 -1.22 -18.34 5.89
CA LEU A 84 -1.25 -19.05 4.60
C LEU A 84 0.03 -19.83 4.29
N TYR A 85 1.18 -19.20 4.54
CA TYR A 85 2.48 -19.68 4.10
C TYR A 85 3.39 -20.05 5.26
N GLY A 86 3.05 -19.70 6.51
CA GLY A 86 3.93 -19.87 7.66
C GLY A 86 5.08 -18.87 7.63
N SER A 87 6.19 -19.21 8.29
CA SER A 87 7.41 -18.39 8.32
C SER A 87 8.31 -18.65 7.10
N ILE A 88 7.75 -18.60 5.90
CA ILE A 88 8.58 -18.64 4.69
C ILE A 88 9.26 -17.28 4.56
N ASP A 89 10.59 -17.30 4.44
CA ASP A 89 11.40 -16.11 4.31
C ASP A 89 11.02 -15.33 3.03
N GLU A 90 11.03 -14.00 3.13
CA GLU A 90 10.90 -13.06 2.01
C GLU A 90 9.58 -13.06 1.21
N ILE A 91 8.51 -13.69 1.70
CA ILE A 91 7.16 -13.53 1.14
C ILE A 91 6.42 -12.46 1.95
N TYR A 92 5.81 -11.46 1.31
CA TYR A 92 5.04 -10.39 1.96
C TYR A 92 3.79 -10.00 1.16
N TYR A 93 2.81 -9.39 1.82
CA TYR A 93 1.75 -8.68 1.14
C TYR A 93 2.28 -7.34 0.63
N HIS A 94 2.10 -7.06 -0.66
CA HIS A 94 2.61 -5.85 -1.31
C HIS A 94 1.44 -4.98 -1.76
N VAL A 95 1.49 -3.70 -1.41
CA VAL A 95 0.60 -2.67 -1.97
C VAL A 95 1.41 -1.45 -2.38
N SER A 96 0.91 -0.70 -3.35
CA SER A 96 1.48 0.61 -3.67
C SER A 96 0.41 1.68 -3.59
N ILE A 97 0.76 2.83 -3.04
CA ILE A 97 -0.09 4.02 -3.10
C ILE A 97 0.56 5.02 -4.05
N ARG A 98 -0.21 5.45 -5.06
CA ARG A 98 0.16 6.52 -5.98
C ARG A 98 -0.62 7.78 -5.65
N TRP A 99 0.00 8.96 -5.76
CA TRP A 99 -0.69 10.22 -5.42
C TRP A 99 -0.17 11.46 -6.14
N ASN A 100 -0.95 12.55 -6.03
CA ASN A 100 -0.63 13.93 -6.44
C ASN A 100 -1.00 14.95 -5.35
#